data_AF-A0A931W8J7-F1
#
_entry.id   AF-A0A931W8J7-F1
#
_cell.length_a   1.000
_cell.length_b   1.000
_cell.length_c   1.000
_cell.angle_alpha   90.00
_cell.angle_beta   90.00
_cell.angle_gamma   90.00
#
_symmetry.space_group_name_H-M   'P 1'
#
loop_
_entity.id
_entity.type
_entity.pdbx_description
1 polymer ?
#
loop_
_entity_poly.entity_id
_entity_poly.type
_entity_poly.pdbx_seq_one_letter_code
_entity_poly.pdbx_strand_id
1 'polypeptide(L)'
;METLGKLFGGEARIKMLRLFLLAPEKTFQINEAAKILKISKKNTASEARFLVSLGFLRKKSFKKNTSFYLWRIFPYLLPLRNLLITASPVSRDKMLKFFKSRGRIKLLILAGVFLDDFSVDVLDVNRLDILVVGDIKRPPAERFVKKLEAEVGKELNWTLMNVLEFEQRRAMHDKLLRDLFDYPHEVLINKLGIE
;
A
#
# COMPACT_ATOMS: atom_id res chain seq x y z
N MET A 1 -12.00 0.85 -8.83
CA MET A 1 -12.60 0.89 -7.48
C MET A 1 -14.11 0.72 -7.53
N GLU A 2 -14.82 1.34 -8.47
CA GLU A 2 -16.29 1.26 -8.54
C GLU A 2 -16.83 -0.17 -8.75
N THR A 3 -16.23 -0.95 -9.66
CA THR A 3 -16.68 -2.32 -9.98
C THR A 3 -16.51 -3.28 -8.80
N LEU A 4 -15.31 -3.33 -8.21
CA LEU A 4 -15.08 -4.12 -7.00
C LEU A 4 -15.96 -3.63 -5.85
N GLY A 5 -16.16 -2.30 -5.75
CA GLY A 5 -17.04 -1.70 -4.73
C GLY A 5 -18.44 -2.25 -4.82
N LYS A 6 -18.98 -2.35 -6.04
CA LYS A 6 -20.29 -2.95 -6.31
C LYS A 6 -20.31 -4.45 -5.99
N LEU A 7 -19.27 -5.20 -6.37
CA LEU A 7 -19.18 -6.65 -6.11
C LEU A 7 -19.11 -7.01 -4.63
N PHE A 8 -18.34 -6.24 -3.85
CA PHE A 8 -18.09 -6.54 -2.44
C PHE A 8 -18.97 -5.72 -1.48
N GLY A 9 -19.95 -4.96 -1.96
CA GLY A 9 -20.87 -4.22 -1.09
C GLY A 9 -20.29 -2.95 -0.46
N GLY A 10 -19.27 -2.36 -1.09
CA GLY A 10 -18.80 -1.00 -0.82
C GLY A 10 -17.28 -0.84 -0.73
N GLU A 11 -16.81 0.41 -0.83
CA GLU A 11 -15.38 0.74 -0.72
C GLU A 11 -14.81 0.41 0.67
N ALA A 12 -15.60 0.61 1.73
CA ALA A 12 -15.19 0.30 3.09
C ALA A 12 -14.86 -1.20 3.26
N ARG A 13 -15.64 -2.09 2.63
CA ARG A 13 -15.38 -3.54 2.70
C ARG A 13 -14.07 -3.92 2.01
N ILE A 14 -13.81 -3.35 0.84
CA ILE A 14 -12.56 -3.60 0.10
C ILE A 14 -11.36 -3.13 0.91
N LYS A 15 -11.42 -1.92 1.46
CA LYS A 15 -10.36 -1.35 2.29
C LYS A 15 -10.06 -2.22 3.51
N MET A 16 -11.11 -2.72 4.18
CA MET A 16 -10.96 -3.65 5.30
C MET A 16 -10.34 -4.98 4.86
N LEU A 17 -10.84 -5.60 3.79
CA LEU A 17 -10.27 -6.84 3.27
C LEU A 17 -8.78 -6.68 2.94
N ARG A 18 -8.41 -5.61 2.22
CA ARG A 18 -7.01 -5.32 1.87
C ARG A 18 -6.11 -5.14 3.08
N LEU A 19 -6.55 -4.40 4.10
CA LEU A 19 -5.77 -4.19 5.32
C LEU A 19 -5.30 -5.51 5.93
N PHE A 20 -6.22 -6.46 6.08
CA PHE A 20 -5.91 -7.75 6.70
C PHE A 20 -5.18 -8.71 5.75
N LEU A 21 -5.45 -8.65 4.44
CA LEU A 21 -4.71 -9.45 3.43
C LEU A 21 -3.24 -9.01 3.28
N LEU A 22 -2.97 -7.70 3.39
CA LEU A 22 -1.64 -7.12 3.26
C LEU A 22 -0.83 -7.17 4.56
N ALA A 23 -1.50 -7.33 5.70
CA ALA A 23 -0.87 -7.43 7.02
C ALA A 23 -1.40 -8.64 7.81
N PRO A 24 -1.19 -9.88 7.33
CA PRO A 24 -1.82 -11.09 7.89
C PRO A 24 -1.42 -11.40 9.34
N GLU A 25 -0.23 -10.96 9.76
CA GLU A 25 0.29 -11.18 11.12
C GLU A 25 -0.10 -10.05 12.11
N LYS A 26 -0.66 -8.94 11.61
CA LYS A 26 -1.01 -7.79 12.46
C LYS A 26 -2.43 -7.91 13.00
N THR A 27 -2.65 -7.34 14.18
CA THR A 27 -3.97 -7.18 14.76
C THR A 27 -4.34 -5.70 14.81
N PHE A 28 -5.58 -5.36 14.50
CA PHE A 28 -6.03 -3.97 14.45
C PHE A 28 -7.23 -3.73 15.37
N GLN A 29 -7.22 -2.61 16.08
CA GLN A 29 -8.43 -2.10 16.72
C GLN A 29 -9.29 -1.30 15.74
N ILE A 30 -10.59 -1.16 16.02
CA ILE A 30 -11.50 -0.37 15.18
C ILE A 30 -11.01 1.07 15.00
N ASN A 31 -10.51 1.71 16.08
CA ASN A 31 -10.03 3.09 16.01
C ASN A 31 -8.78 3.22 15.12
N GLU A 32 -7.89 2.23 15.18
CA GLU A 32 -6.66 2.17 14.40
C GLU A 32 -6.97 1.93 12.92
N ALA A 33 -7.76 0.88 12.61
CA ALA A 33 -8.19 0.57 11.25
C ALA A 33 -8.94 1.75 10.61
N ALA A 34 -9.85 2.40 11.35
CA ALA A 34 -10.58 3.58 10.86
C ALA A 34 -9.65 4.73 10.47
N LYS A 35 -8.59 4.96 11.26
CA LYS A 35 -7.58 5.99 11.02
C LYS A 35 -6.74 5.68 9.78
N ILE A 36 -6.25 4.45 9.66
CA ILE A 36 -5.44 3.98 8.52
C ILE A 36 -6.24 4.08 7.22
N LEU A 37 -7.46 3.53 7.23
CA LEU A 37 -8.30 3.41 6.03
C LEU A 37 -9.09 4.67 5.68
N LYS A 38 -9.04 5.69 6.55
CA LYS A 38 -9.81 6.96 6.42
C LYS A 38 -11.30 6.72 6.19
N ILE A 39 -11.87 5.78 6.94
CA ILE A 39 -13.31 5.47 6.95
C ILE A 39 -13.89 5.74 8.34
N SER A 40 -15.20 5.95 8.44
CA SER A 40 -15.84 6.23 9.72
C SER A 40 -15.71 5.05 10.69
N LYS A 41 -15.62 5.33 11.99
CA LYS A 41 -15.59 4.26 13.03
C LYS A 41 -16.82 3.35 12.95
N LYS A 42 -17.98 3.93 12.64
CA LYS A 42 -19.24 3.20 12.45
C LYS A 42 -19.14 2.19 11.30
N ASN A 43 -18.67 2.63 10.13
CA ASN A 43 -18.53 1.74 8.97
C ASN A 43 -17.45 0.70 9.22
N THR A 44 -16.31 1.09 9.81
CA THR A 44 -15.23 0.17 10.19
C THR A 44 -15.75 -0.94 11.12
N ALA A 45 -16.53 -0.57 12.15
CA ALA A 45 -17.13 -1.53 13.07
C ALA A 45 -18.15 -2.44 12.39
N SER A 46 -18.98 -1.90 11.48
CA SER A 46 -19.95 -2.66 10.70
C SER A 46 -19.26 -3.70 9.82
N GLU A 47 -18.27 -3.27 9.03
CA GLU A 47 -17.50 -4.17 8.16
C GLU A 47 -16.70 -5.19 8.96
N ALA A 48 -16.08 -4.82 10.09
CA ALA A 48 -15.37 -5.77 10.94
C ALA A 48 -16.31 -6.87 11.47
N ARG A 49 -17.54 -6.52 11.89
CA ARG A 49 -18.54 -7.51 12.33
C ARG A 49 -18.95 -8.44 11.18
N PHE A 50 -19.20 -7.87 10.00
CA PHE A 50 -19.54 -8.64 8.80
C PHE A 50 -18.42 -9.62 8.42
N LEU A 51 -17.17 -9.16 8.41
CA LEU A 51 -16.02 -10.02 8.10
C LEU A 51 -15.77 -11.10 9.17
N VAL A 52 -16.13 -10.84 10.44
CA VAL A 52 -16.14 -11.88 11.47
C VAL A 52 -17.25 -12.90 11.22
N SER A 53 -18.46 -12.48 10.84
CA SER A 53 -19.54 -13.43 10.53
C SER A 53 -19.24 -14.31 9.31
N LEU A 54 -18.43 -13.81 8.37
CA LEU A 54 -17.93 -14.62 7.25
C LEU A 54 -16.80 -15.59 7.64
N GLY A 55 -16.28 -15.50 8.86
CA GLY A 55 -15.10 -16.28 9.28
C GLY A 55 -13.78 -15.81 8.66
N PHE A 56 -13.77 -14.64 8.00
CA PHE A 56 -12.56 -14.02 7.46
C PHE A 56 -11.71 -13.39 8.57
N LEU A 57 -12.36 -12.75 9.56
CA LEU A 57 -11.69 -12.22 10.75
C LEU A 57 -12.05 -13.03 12.00
N ARG A 58 -11.13 -13.01 12.97
CA ARG A 58 -11.39 -13.42 14.35
C ARG A 58 -11.20 -12.23 15.29
N LYS A 59 -11.82 -12.32 16.46
CA LYS A 59 -11.69 -11.34 17.54
C LYS A 59 -10.68 -11.85 18.57
N LYS A 60 -9.82 -10.96 19.04
CA LYS A 60 -8.97 -11.17 20.21
C LYS A 60 -9.31 -10.07 21.22
N SER A 61 -9.89 -10.47 22.34
CA SER A 61 -10.24 -9.54 23.41
C SER A 61 -9.17 -9.60 24.50
N PHE A 62 -8.59 -8.45 24.84
CA PHE A 62 -7.70 -8.33 25.98
C PHE A 62 -8.13 -7.14 26.83
N LYS A 63 -8.56 -7.39 28.07
CA LYS A 63 -9.23 -6.42 28.95
C LYS A 63 -10.43 -5.77 28.23
N LYS A 64 -10.53 -4.42 28.27
CA LYS A 64 -11.59 -3.64 27.60
C LYS A 64 -11.35 -3.38 26.10
N ASN A 65 -10.25 -3.88 25.53
CA ASN A 65 -9.91 -3.65 24.13
C ASN A 65 -10.17 -4.90 23.28
N THR A 66 -10.98 -4.75 22.22
CA THR A 66 -11.19 -5.78 21.21
C THR A 66 -10.38 -5.44 19.96
N SER A 67 -9.49 -6.35 19.58
CA SER A 67 -8.74 -6.29 18.33
C SER A 67 -9.21 -7.38 17.38
N PHE A 68 -9.02 -7.16 16.09
CA PHE A 68 -9.37 -8.08 15.02
C PHE A 68 -8.09 -8.56 14.33
N TYR A 69 -8.10 -9.79 13.85
CA TYR A 69 -6.98 -10.37 13.09
C TYR A 69 -7.51 -11.30 12.00
N LEU A 70 -6.69 -11.49 10.97
CA LEU A 70 -7.02 -12.35 9.84
C LEU A 70 -7.07 -13.82 10.27
N TRP A 71 -8.13 -14.53 9.90
CA TRP A 71 -8.16 -15.98 10.03
C TRP A 71 -7.42 -16.62 8.86
N ARG A 72 -6.17 -17.05 9.10
CA ARG A 72 -5.27 -17.56 8.05
C ARG A 72 -5.74 -18.87 7.40
N ILE A 73 -6.70 -19.57 8.00
CA ILE A 73 -7.32 -20.81 7.48
C ILE A 73 -8.61 -20.51 6.71
N PHE A 74 -8.86 -19.25 6.34
CA PHE A 74 -10.03 -18.89 5.55
C PHE A 74 -9.93 -19.50 4.13
N PRO A 75 -10.93 -20.29 3.66
CA PRO A 75 -10.81 -21.07 2.42
C PRO A 75 -10.52 -20.26 1.16
N TYR A 76 -11.05 -19.03 1.06
CA TYR A 76 -10.89 -18.18 -0.11
C TYR A 76 -9.80 -17.12 0.04
N LEU A 77 -8.85 -17.32 0.96
CA LEU A 77 -7.84 -16.31 1.26
C LEU A 77 -6.98 -15.97 0.05
N LEU A 78 -6.44 -16.99 -0.63
CA LEU A 78 -5.57 -16.81 -1.79
C LEU A 78 -6.33 -16.22 -2.99
N PRO A 79 -7.53 -16.71 -3.38
CA PRO A 79 -8.33 -16.07 -4.43
C PRO A 79 -8.68 -14.61 -4.13
N LEU A 80 -9.08 -14.28 -2.90
CA LEU A 80 -9.37 -12.90 -2.50
C LEU A 80 -8.13 -12.02 -2.53
N ARG A 81 -6.98 -12.58 -2.12
CA ARG A 81 -5.69 -11.88 -2.18
C ARG A 81 -5.38 -11.49 -3.62
N ASN A 82 -5.40 -12.44 -4.53
CA ASN A 82 -5.12 -12.19 -5.95
C ASN A 82 -6.13 -11.20 -6.53
N LEU A 83 -7.42 -11.40 -6.29
CA LEU A 83 -8.43 -10.49 -6.82
C LEU A 83 -8.31 -9.06 -6.27
N LEU A 84 -8.11 -8.89 -4.97
CA LEU A 84 -8.19 -7.56 -4.34
C LEU A 84 -6.87 -6.79 -4.37
N ILE A 85 -5.74 -7.50 -4.38
CA ILE A 85 -4.40 -6.90 -4.45
C ILE A 85 -4.03 -6.67 -5.92
N THR A 86 -4.15 -7.68 -6.78
CA THR A 86 -3.82 -7.55 -8.22
C THR A 86 -4.80 -6.61 -8.93
N ALA A 87 -6.08 -6.59 -8.56
CA ALA A 87 -7.01 -5.62 -9.13
C ALA A 87 -6.99 -4.26 -8.41
N SER A 88 -5.92 -3.90 -7.69
CA SER A 88 -5.75 -2.56 -7.15
C SER A 88 -5.16 -1.64 -8.22
N PRO A 89 -5.98 -0.83 -8.91
CA PRO A 89 -5.45 0.20 -9.76
C PRO A 89 -5.16 1.36 -8.82
N VAL A 90 -4.06 1.31 -8.07
CA VAL A 90 -3.51 2.59 -7.64
C VAL A 90 -3.19 3.28 -8.94
N SER A 91 -3.96 4.33 -9.24
CA SER A 91 -3.95 4.89 -10.58
C SER A 91 -2.56 5.47 -10.83
N ARG A 92 -1.78 4.73 -11.61
CA ARG A 92 -0.48 5.14 -12.16
C ARG A 92 -0.61 6.54 -12.76
N ASP A 93 -1.73 6.79 -13.44
CA ASP A 93 -2.12 8.11 -13.93
C ASP A 93 -2.28 9.16 -12.82
N LYS A 94 -2.95 8.86 -11.70
CA LYS A 94 -3.03 9.79 -10.55
C LYS A 94 -1.63 10.12 -10.02
N MET A 95 -0.75 9.12 -9.87
CA MET A 95 0.62 9.33 -9.39
C MET A 95 1.42 10.18 -10.38
N LEU A 96 1.39 9.83 -11.66
CA LEU A 96 2.01 10.59 -12.74
C LEU A 96 1.52 12.03 -12.77
N LYS A 97 0.20 12.26 -12.76
CA LYS A 97 -0.40 13.61 -12.75
C LYS A 97 0.01 14.40 -11.51
N PHE A 98 -0.01 13.79 -10.33
CA PHE A 98 0.38 14.44 -9.09
C PHE A 98 1.85 14.87 -9.11
N PHE A 99 2.76 13.95 -9.43
CA PHE A 99 4.19 14.21 -9.39
C PHE A 99 4.66 15.11 -10.53
N LYS A 100 4.07 15.02 -11.73
CA LYS A 100 4.36 15.95 -12.84
C LYS A 100 3.87 17.38 -12.56
N SER A 101 2.74 17.56 -11.85
CA SER A 101 2.15 18.89 -11.62
C SER A 101 2.77 19.69 -10.46
N ARG A 102 3.52 19.04 -9.56
CA ARG A 102 3.98 19.68 -8.31
C ARG A 102 5.48 19.77 -8.12
N GLY A 103 6.26 19.34 -9.10
CA GLY A 103 7.71 19.40 -9.01
C GLY A 103 8.42 19.03 -10.30
N ARG A 104 9.74 19.26 -10.32
CA ARG A 104 10.63 18.81 -11.39
C ARG A 104 11.11 17.41 -11.06
N ILE A 105 10.24 16.43 -11.24
CA ILE A 105 10.56 15.01 -11.03
C ILE A 105 11.40 14.51 -12.20
N LYS A 106 12.49 13.83 -11.85
CA LYS A 106 13.48 13.24 -12.76
C LYS A 106 13.38 11.72 -12.80
N LEU A 107 13.03 11.09 -11.68
CA LEU A 107 12.79 9.66 -11.61
C LEU A 107 11.59 9.37 -10.70
N LEU A 108 10.71 8.47 -11.13
CA LEU A 108 9.63 7.91 -10.31
C LEU A 108 9.56 6.42 -10.58
N ILE A 109 9.85 5.62 -9.57
CA ILE A 109 9.81 4.15 -9.63
C ILE A 109 8.78 3.65 -8.63
N LEU A 110 7.98 2.68 -9.07
CA LEU A 110 7.10 1.89 -8.23
C LEU A 110 7.66 0.48 -8.09
N ALA A 111 7.57 -0.08 -6.89
CA ALA A 111 7.95 -1.46 -6.63
C ALA A 111 7.06 -2.05 -5.53
N GLY A 112 7.40 -3.23 -5.04
CA GLY A 112 6.72 -3.86 -3.91
C GLY A 112 5.22 -4.02 -4.15
N VAL A 113 4.39 -3.32 -3.37
CA VAL A 113 2.92 -3.45 -3.41
C VAL A 113 2.27 -3.02 -4.74
N PHE A 114 3.01 -2.36 -5.64
CA PHE A 114 2.49 -1.86 -6.92
C PHE A 114 2.67 -2.82 -8.10
N LEU A 115 3.43 -3.89 -7.93
CA LEU A 115 3.76 -4.82 -9.00
C LEU A 115 2.76 -5.97 -9.03
N ASP A 116 2.35 -6.38 -10.23
CA ASP A 116 1.33 -7.43 -10.40
C ASP A 116 1.85 -8.85 -10.10
N ASP A 117 3.18 -8.99 -9.95
CA ASP A 117 3.84 -10.26 -9.64
C ASP A 117 4.12 -10.37 -8.14
N PHE A 118 3.15 -10.96 -7.43
CA PHE A 118 3.26 -11.26 -6.01
C PHE A 118 3.64 -12.72 -5.80
N SER A 119 4.87 -13.09 -6.19
CA SER A 119 5.49 -14.27 -5.60
C SER A 119 5.51 -14.10 -4.07
N VAL A 120 5.47 -15.21 -3.34
CA VAL A 120 5.23 -15.22 -1.88
C VAL A 120 6.28 -14.38 -1.10
N ASP A 121 7.42 -14.08 -1.73
CA ASP A 121 8.56 -13.33 -1.19
C ASP A 121 8.43 -11.78 -1.27
N VAL A 122 7.34 -11.23 -1.83
CA VAL A 122 7.14 -9.77 -1.96
C VAL A 122 6.66 -9.09 -0.66
N LEU A 123 6.58 -9.85 0.45
CA LEU A 123 6.20 -9.34 1.77
C LEU A 123 7.37 -8.84 2.63
N ASP A 124 8.59 -8.76 2.10
CA ASP A 124 9.69 -8.16 2.84
C ASP A 124 9.39 -6.67 3.12
N VAL A 125 9.11 -6.40 4.38
CA VAL A 125 8.68 -5.10 4.92
C VAL A 125 9.73 -4.01 4.76
N ASN A 126 10.96 -4.36 4.33
CA ASN A 126 12.04 -3.41 4.11
C ASN A 126 12.19 -2.98 2.64
N ARG A 127 11.42 -3.54 1.70
CA ARG A 127 11.51 -3.13 0.30
C ARG A 127 10.83 -1.79 0.08
N LEU A 128 11.43 -0.98 -0.79
CA LEU A 128 10.88 0.29 -1.20
C LEU A 128 9.68 0.07 -2.11
N ASP A 129 8.54 0.67 -1.79
CA ASP A 129 7.34 0.66 -2.65
C ASP A 129 7.38 1.84 -3.66
N ILE A 130 7.95 2.99 -3.28
CA ILE A 130 8.03 4.18 -4.14
C ILE A 130 9.37 4.91 -3.98
N LEU A 131 10.07 5.14 -5.10
CA LEU A 131 11.19 6.08 -5.18
C LEU A 131 10.78 7.32 -5.94
N VAL A 132 11.00 8.50 -5.34
CA VAL A 132 10.86 9.79 -6.03
C VAL A 132 12.20 10.53 -6.02
N VAL A 133 12.72 10.84 -7.21
CA VAL A 133 13.91 11.67 -7.38
C VAL A 133 13.56 12.96 -8.10
N GLY A 134 13.83 14.08 -7.45
CA GLY A 134 13.65 15.40 -8.06
C GLY A 134 13.37 16.51 -7.07
N ASP A 135 12.89 17.63 -7.59
CA ASP A 135 12.61 18.83 -6.82
C ASP A 135 11.10 18.94 -6.55
N ILE A 136 10.69 18.48 -5.36
CA ILE A 136 9.33 18.59 -4.83
C ILE A 136 9.40 18.81 -3.32
N LYS A 137 8.51 19.67 -2.80
CA LYS A 137 8.38 19.84 -1.35
C LYS A 137 7.84 18.55 -0.71
N ARG A 138 8.48 18.10 0.36
CA ARG A 138 8.12 16.87 1.09
C ARG A 138 6.68 16.86 1.65
N PRO A 139 6.13 17.94 2.26
CA PRO A 139 4.79 17.88 2.87
C PRO A 139 3.64 17.60 1.87
N PRO A 140 3.61 18.17 0.65
CA PRO A 140 2.68 17.75 -0.39
C PRO A 140 2.77 16.26 -0.75
N ALA A 141 3.98 15.72 -0.90
CA ALA A 141 4.21 14.32 -1.25
C ALA A 141 3.72 13.40 -0.13
N GLU A 142 4.05 13.70 1.13
CA GLU A 142 3.56 12.96 2.32
C GLU A 142 2.03 12.91 2.38
N ARG A 143 1.35 14.04 2.11
CA ARG A 143 -0.11 14.07 2.09
C ARG A 143 -0.71 13.21 0.98
N PHE A 144 -0.04 13.13 -0.17
CA PHE A 144 -0.48 12.30 -1.29
C PHE A 144 -0.24 10.82 -1.01
N VAL A 145 0.95 10.45 -0.54
CA VAL A 145 1.28 9.08 -0.14
C VAL A 145 0.32 8.60 0.96
N LYS A 146 0.00 9.42 1.97
CA LYS A 146 -1.05 9.09 2.96
C LYS A 146 -2.42 8.82 2.37
N LYS A 147 -2.77 9.41 1.22
CA LYS A 147 -4.03 9.07 0.51
C LYS A 147 -3.89 7.73 -0.19
N LEU A 148 -2.75 7.45 -0.82
CA LEU A 148 -2.45 6.16 -1.43
C LEU A 148 -2.46 5.04 -0.39
N GLU A 149 -1.81 5.21 0.76
CA GLU A 149 -1.80 4.25 1.87
C GLU A 149 -3.22 3.87 2.30
N ALA A 150 -4.14 4.84 2.35
CA ALA A 150 -5.53 4.59 2.68
C ALA A 150 -6.32 3.88 1.56
N GLU A 151 -5.97 4.11 0.29
CA GLU A 151 -6.55 3.41 -0.87
C GLU A 151 -6.02 1.95 -0.97
N VAL A 152 -4.73 1.76 -0.68
CA VAL A 152 -4.04 0.46 -0.67
C VAL A 152 -4.44 -0.36 0.55
N GLY A 153 -4.61 0.29 1.71
CA GLY A 153 -4.85 -0.37 2.99
C GLY A 153 -3.58 -0.82 3.71
N LYS A 154 -2.41 -0.26 3.36
CA LYS A 154 -1.11 -0.55 3.98
C LYS A 154 -0.28 0.73 4.00
N GLU A 155 0.58 0.87 5.01
CA GLU A 155 1.66 1.87 5.00
C GLU A 155 2.61 1.58 3.83
N LEU A 156 3.06 2.63 3.15
CA LEU A 156 3.92 2.53 1.98
C LEU A 156 5.35 2.91 2.37
N ASN A 157 6.31 2.05 2.04
CA ASN A 157 7.71 2.37 2.17
C ASN A 157 8.11 3.27 1.00
N TRP A 158 8.33 4.54 1.25
CA TRP A 158 8.68 5.48 0.19
C TRP A 158 9.82 6.40 0.61
N THR A 159 10.58 6.85 -0.38
CA THR A 159 11.62 7.84 -0.18
C THR A 159 11.53 8.94 -1.23
N LEU A 160 11.95 10.13 -0.81
CA LEU A 160 12.06 11.32 -1.63
C LEU A 160 13.45 11.88 -1.43
N MET A 161 14.18 12.01 -2.53
CA MET A 161 15.54 12.55 -2.56
C MET A 161 15.73 13.47 -3.76
N ASN A 162 16.73 14.35 -3.66
CA ASN A 162 17.16 15.14 -4.81
C ASN A 162 18.11 14.32 -5.70
N VAL A 163 18.47 14.86 -6.87
CA VAL A 163 19.32 14.15 -7.84
C VAL A 163 20.72 13.90 -7.27
N LEU A 164 21.31 14.86 -6.55
CA LEU A 164 22.65 14.71 -5.98
C LEU A 164 22.71 13.58 -4.95
N GLU A 165 21.73 13.54 -4.02
CA GLU A 165 21.61 12.49 -3.03
C GLU A 165 21.42 11.11 -3.69
N PHE A 166 20.57 11.04 -4.73
CA PHE A 166 20.36 9.79 -5.47
C PHE A 166 21.65 9.25 -6.08
N GLU A 167 22.41 10.09 -6.80
CA GLU A 167 23.67 9.67 -7.42
C GLU A 167 24.71 9.26 -6.36
N GLN A 168 24.81 10.01 -5.25
CA GLN A 168 25.70 9.66 -4.14
C GLN A 168 25.35 8.31 -3.52
N ARG A 169 24.07 8.08 -3.21
CA ARG A 169 23.61 6.81 -2.60
C ARG A 169 23.75 5.65 -3.56
N ARG A 170 23.55 5.87 -4.87
CA ARG A 170 23.80 4.86 -5.91
C ARG A 170 25.28 4.50 -5.99
N ALA A 171 26.17 5.50 -5.99
CA ALA A 171 27.62 5.29 -6.00
C ALA A 171 28.13 4.55 -4.76
N MET A 172 27.51 4.79 -3.59
CA MET A 172 27.82 4.06 -2.35
C MET A 172 27.15 2.68 -2.26
N HIS A 173 26.46 2.23 -3.32
CA HIS A 173 25.67 1.00 -3.34
C HIS A 173 24.72 0.87 -2.15
N ASP A 174 24.00 1.96 -1.82
CA ASP A 174 22.97 2.00 -0.78
C ASP A 174 22.02 0.80 -0.95
N LYS A 175 21.81 0.07 0.15
CA LYS A 175 21.04 -1.17 0.14
C LYS A 175 19.62 -0.98 -0.42
N LEU A 176 18.94 0.12 -0.07
CA LEU A 176 17.55 0.36 -0.50
C LEU A 176 17.47 0.57 -2.01
N LEU A 177 18.42 1.31 -2.58
CA LEU A 177 18.48 1.53 -4.03
C LEU A 177 18.87 0.25 -4.75
N ARG A 178 19.85 -0.49 -4.23
CA ARG A 178 20.26 -1.78 -4.80
C ARG A 178 19.09 -2.76 -4.84
N ASP A 179 18.43 -2.98 -3.71
CA ASP A 179 17.26 -3.85 -3.63
C ASP A 179 16.16 -3.38 -4.60
N LEU A 180 15.91 -2.06 -4.72
CA LEU A 180 14.92 -1.55 -5.67
C LEU A 180 15.22 -1.96 -7.13
N PHE A 181 16.48 -1.86 -7.55
CA PHE A 181 16.87 -2.14 -8.94
C PHE A 181 17.11 -3.64 -9.21
N ASP A 182 17.51 -4.42 -8.19
CA ASP A 182 17.76 -5.86 -8.31
C ASP A 182 16.45 -6.68 -8.40
N TYR A 183 15.35 -6.14 -7.87
CA TYR A 183 14.03 -6.77 -7.91
C TYR A 183 13.14 -6.14 -8.99
N PRO A 184 12.03 -6.82 -9.40
CA PRO A 184 11.05 -6.23 -10.30
C PRO A 184 10.63 -4.84 -9.81
N HIS A 185 10.52 -3.91 -10.75
CA HIS A 185 10.08 -2.54 -10.51
C HIS A 185 9.51 -1.94 -11.80
N GLU A 186 8.68 -0.91 -11.65
CA GLU A 186 8.04 -0.21 -12.76
C GLU A 186 8.48 1.26 -12.76
N VAL A 187 9.08 1.71 -13.85
CA VAL A 187 9.53 3.09 -14.00
C VAL A 187 8.43 3.93 -14.65
N LEU A 188 7.84 4.85 -13.89
CA LEU A 188 6.79 5.77 -14.37
C LEU A 188 7.35 7.05 -14.99
N ILE A 189 8.47 7.56 -14.48
CA ILE A 189 9.16 8.74 -15.02
C ILE A 189 10.63 8.40 -15.07
N ASN A 190 11.25 8.52 -16.26
CA ASN A 190 12.67 8.32 -16.45
C ASN A 190 13.28 9.46 -17.27
N LYS A 191 13.77 10.51 -16.59
CA LYS A 191 14.56 11.59 -17.21
C LYS A 191 16.05 11.47 -16.92
N LEU A 192 16.46 10.44 -16.17
CA LEU A 192 17.84 10.16 -15.81
C LEU A 192 18.46 9.07 -16.71
N GLY A 193 17.65 8.37 -17.52
CA GLY A 193 18.13 7.33 -18.44
C GLY A 193 18.55 6.04 -17.72
N ILE A 194 17.86 5.69 -16.63
CA ILE A 194 18.17 4.50 -15.84
C ILE A 194 17.36 3.32 -16.38
N GLU A 195 18.01 2.19 -16.65
CA GLU A 195 17.38 0.93 -17.04
C GLU A 195 16.93 0.11 -15.83
#